data_AF-A0A0X3NJ99-F1
#
_entry.id   AF-A0A0X3NJ99-F1
#
_cell.length_a   1.000
_cell.length_b   1.000
_cell.length_c   1.000
_cell.angle_alpha   90.00
_cell.angle_beta   90.00
_cell.angle_gamma   90.00
#
_symmetry.space_group_name_H-M   'P 1'
#
loop_
_entity.id
_entity.type
_entity.pdbx_description
1 polymer ?
#
loop_
_entity_poly.entity_id
_entity_poly.type
_entity_poly.pdbx_seq_one_letter_code
_entity_poly.pdbx_strand_id
1 'polypeptide(L)'
;MPWLLFLQLFAIIAVCYSIPSYTMLPDKTECVVAFKADDGSYDFSLESDSERLFIPDGERYDFLIPAAVWFNNSIDRLGWAFQTVKTSSEVNDTIQAYWAGFLEVHVSKEISFAHFNNTWGGFCDDDLSEHCKQLKDALITNLENTIRRSLAMGDVDPFWHQMELILWQLRGMIDNWNNVLVTNSRSLNSDYLFKLSEKITDVYLLQLSGDLSELTTALGLKEPLQRWRHAGREYHMPSPSCSALIKILPGQNDVYISQVTWQGYSSMLKVAKFYSFAWHLTRDPGSPLIPGGDILFSSYPSTLASIDDFYSTNTGLVTLETTNGNHNSDLWPFVRHGLNTSVLEVFRVMIANRLARSGAEWVSYFSRENSGTYNNQWMIFDTKLFEPLKPLPQRDLLWVAEQIPGFVQSADVTNILSEKSYWASYNNPYFNFIHNISGFYDYEKTYGDWFNYDLHPRAQIFKRDHGKVDSLAKMYRLMRYNDFTHDPLSRCNCTPPYSAENAISARNDLNEFNGTYPFPALSYRLHGGTDVKLVNWAMATSASMIAVSGPTYDDVSPFQWSRIKPPVPKPLMHPDKWIFPPLLIQLKYPGSIPYFSIQPIN
;
A
#
# COMPACT_ATOMS: atom_id res chain seq x y z
N MET A 1 -12.46 67.23 3.39
CA MET A 1 -11.62 67.91 4.40
C MET A 1 -12.52 68.77 5.28
N PRO A 2 -12.32 68.90 6.61
CA PRO A 2 -11.47 68.14 7.56
C PRO A 2 -12.28 67.59 8.79
N TRP A 3 -12.00 66.41 9.36
CA TRP A 3 -11.04 66.02 10.44
C TRP A 3 -11.45 66.31 11.91
N LEU A 4 -11.19 65.29 12.77
CA LEU A 4 -11.00 65.23 14.26
C LEU A 4 -12.26 65.07 15.13
N LEU A 5 -12.41 64.19 16.14
CA LEU A 5 -11.53 63.51 17.14
C LEU A 5 -12.24 62.21 17.65
N PHE A 6 -11.59 61.03 17.74
CA PHE A 6 -10.87 60.41 18.89
C PHE A 6 -11.70 59.72 20.02
N LEU A 7 -11.24 58.52 20.42
CA LEU A 7 -11.47 57.67 21.62
C LEU A 7 -12.51 56.51 21.50
N GLN A 8 -12.04 55.25 21.31
CA GLN A 8 -11.75 54.19 22.33
C GLN A 8 -13.04 53.47 22.85
N LEU A 9 -13.18 52.17 23.09
CA LEU A 9 -12.38 50.94 23.09
C LEU A 9 -13.40 49.78 23.32
N PHE A 10 -13.28 48.62 22.67
CA PHE A 10 -13.18 47.31 23.33
C PHE A 10 -13.03 46.19 22.29
N ALA A 11 -11.88 45.53 22.40
CA ALA A 11 -11.42 44.44 21.57
C ALA A 11 -11.95 43.09 22.06
N ILE A 12 -12.32 42.21 21.13
CA ILE A 12 -12.13 40.76 21.29
C ILE A 12 -11.37 40.32 20.04
N ILE A 13 -10.07 40.11 20.23
CA ILE A 13 -9.19 39.49 19.25
C ILE A 13 -9.46 37.99 19.35
N ALA A 14 -10.20 37.44 18.39
CA ALA A 14 -10.13 36.03 18.05
C ALA A 14 -9.01 35.88 17.02
N VAL A 15 -7.82 35.49 17.49
CA VAL A 15 -6.74 35.01 16.62
C VAL A 15 -7.21 33.65 16.07
N CYS A 16 -7.88 33.66 14.92
CA CYS A 16 -7.90 32.48 14.08
C CYS A 16 -6.48 32.32 13.53
N TYR A 17 -5.78 31.31 14.02
CA TYR A 17 -4.60 30.78 13.36
C TYR A 17 -5.02 30.28 11.97
N SER A 18 -4.88 31.14 10.96
CA SER A 18 -4.85 30.73 9.57
C SER A 18 -3.56 29.93 9.37
N ILE A 19 -3.65 28.59 9.49
CA ILE A 19 -2.60 27.69 8.98
C ILE A 19 -2.54 27.92 7.47
N PRO A 20 -1.38 28.28 6.89
CA PRO A 20 -1.29 28.43 5.45
C PRO A 20 -1.61 27.08 4.80
N SER A 21 -2.59 27.04 3.91
CA SER A 21 -2.73 25.92 2.99
C SER A 21 -1.48 25.90 2.11
N TYR A 22 -0.58 24.95 2.33
CA TYR A 22 0.58 24.77 1.47
C TYR A 22 0.13 24.04 0.20
N THR A 23 -0.04 24.77 -0.90
CA THR A 23 -0.01 24.12 -2.21
C THR A 23 1.42 23.61 -2.39
N MET A 24 1.61 22.30 -2.27
CA MET A 24 2.92 21.70 -2.43
C MET A 24 3.17 21.44 -3.91
N LEU A 25 4.03 22.26 -4.49
CA LEU A 25 4.52 22.00 -5.84
C LEU A 25 5.47 20.78 -5.81
N PRO A 26 5.52 20.00 -6.89
CA PRO A 26 6.49 18.93 -7.03
C PRO A 26 7.92 19.49 -6.98
N ASP A 27 8.83 18.76 -6.33
CA ASP A 27 10.26 19.09 -6.33
C ASP A 27 10.91 18.62 -7.64
N LYS A 28 10.36 17.57 -8.26
CA LYS A 28 10.77 17.03 -9.55
C LYS A 28 9.55 16.76 -10.41
N THR A 29 9.63 17.21 -11.65
CA THR A 29 8.69 16.90 -12.73
C THR A 29 9.51 16.41 -13.92
N GLU A 30 9.16 15.25 -14.44
CA GLU A 30 9.85 14.65 -15.59
C GLU A 30 8.79 14.04 -16.51
N CYS A 31 9.01 14.10 -17.81
CA CYS A 31 8.22 13.36 -18.78
C CYS A 31 9.12 12.68 -19.81
N VAL A 32 8.57 11.67 -20.47
CA VAL A 32 9.17 11.13 -21.69
C VAL A 32 8.50 11.76 -22.88
N VAL A 33 9.30 12.19 -23.85
CA VAL A 33 8.83 12.62 -25.17
C VAL A 33 9.13 11.51 -26.17
N ALA A 34 8.14 11.19 -27.00
CA ALA A 34 8.24 10.19 -28.05
C ALA A 34 8.11 10.85 -29.44
N PHE A 35 9.12 10.67 -30.27
CA PHE A 35 9.15 11.11 -31.66
C PHE A 35 8.89 9.92 -32.57
N LYS A 36 7.93 10.04 -33.48
CA LYS A 36 7.62 8.96 -34.41
C LYS A 36 8.67 8.91 -35.52
N ALA A 37 9.34 7.77 -35.65
CA ALA A 37 10.30 7.50 -36.72
C ALA A 37 9.60 7.04 -38.01
N ASP A 38 10.31 7.11 -39.14
CA ASP A 38 9.79 6.78 -40.48
C ASP A 38 9.24 5.34 -40.61
N ASP A 39 9.75 4.43 -39.79
CA ASP A 39 9.35 3.02 -39.76
C ASP A 39 8.13 2.75 -38.87
N GLY A 40 7.60 3.79 -38.21
CA GLY A 40 6.50 3.71 -37.25
C GLY A 40 6.93 3.38 -35.81
N SER A 41 8.22 3.21 -35.53
CA SER A 41 8.73 3.14 -34.15
C SER A 41 8.77 4.53 -33.51
N TYR A 42 9.04 4.58 -32.20
CA TYR A 42 9.20 5.83 -31.46
C TYR A 42 10.61 5.93 -30.90
N ASP A 43 11.29 7.05 -31.17
CA ASP A 43 12.49 7.46 -30.45
C ASP A 43 12.11 8.24 -29.19
N PHE A 44 12.81 7.98 -28.08
CA PHE A 44 12.49 8.54 -26.77
C PHE A 44 13.54 9.53 -26.28
N SER A 45 13.08 10.63 -25.67
CA SER A 45 13.89 11.58 -24.90
C SER A 45 13.27 11.80 -23.52
N LEU A 46 14.11 12.04 -22.51
CA LEU A 46 13.67 12.46 -21.18
C LEU A 46 13.73 13.99 -21.11
N GLU A 47 12.64 14.60 -20.68
CA GLU A 47 12.54 16.05 -20.56
C GLU A 47 12.15 16.44 -19.13
N SER A 48 12.87 17.41 -18.58
CA SER A 48 12.63 17.95 -17.24
C SER A 48 12.08 19.37 -17.32
N ASP A 49 11.33 19.82 -16.31
CA ASP A 49 10.83 21.20 -16.20
C ASP A 49 11.95 22.29 -16.22
N SER A 50 13.24 21.90 -16.13
CA SER A 50 14.37 22.82 -16.22
C SER A 50 14.79 23.15 -17.66
N GLU A 51 14.38 22.34 -18.64
CA GLU A 51 14.59 22.58 -20.06
C GLU A 51 13.24 22.94 -20.69
N ARG A 52 12.87 24.23 -20.64
CA ARG A 52 11.79 24.73 -21.50
C ARG A 52 12.14 24.37 -22.94
N LEU A 53 11.31 23.56 -23.58
CA LEU A 53 11.20 23.52 -25.04
C LEU A 53 10.98 24.95 -25.51
N PHE A 54 12.07 25.61 -25.91
CA PHE A 54 12.01 26.78 -26.75
C PHE A 54 11.44 26.26 -28.06
N ILE A 55 10.13 26.41 -28.25
CA ILE A 55 9.47 26.18 -29.53
C ILE A 55 9.82 27.41 -30.37
N PRO A 56 10.77 27.35 -31.30
CA PRO A 56 11.03 28.46 -32.20
C PRO A 56 9.81 28.59 -33.12
N ASP A 57 9.37 29.81 -33.37
CA ASP A 57 8.16 30.14 -34.12
C ASP A 57 7.85 29.18 -35.30
N GLY A 58 6.77 28.42 -35.18
CA GLY A 58 6.00 27.93 -36.34
C GLY A 58 6.25 26.51 -36.85
N GLU A 59 7.20 25.73 -36.32
CA GLU A 59 7.31 24.29 -36.65
C GLU A 59 6.63 23.43 -35.58
N ARG A 60 5.50 22.82 -35.95
CA ARG A 60 4.77 21.86 -35.12
C ARG A 60 5.52 20.53 -35.17
N TYR A 61 6.39 20.27 -34.19
CA TYR A 61 6.95 18.93 -34.02
C TYR A 61 5.83 18.00 -33.52
N ASP A 62 5.54 16.93 -34.26
CA ASP A 62 4.59 15.87 -33.88
C ASP A 62 5.26 14.94 -32.85
N PHE A 63 5.30 15.36 -31.58
CA PHE A 63 5.77 14.53 -30.48
C PHE A 63 4.62 14.17 -29.54
N LEU A 64 4.73 13.00 -28.90
CA LEU A 64 3.77 12.47 -27.93
C LEU A 64 4.41 12.42 -26.54
N ILE A 65 3.59 12.40 -25.48
CA ILE A 65 4.06 12.23 -24.10
C ILE A 65 3.51 10.90 -23.56
N PRO A 66 4.23 9.77 -23.73
CA PRO A 66 3.79 8.48 -23.20
C PRO A 66 3.47 8.46 -21.71
N ALA A 67 4.31 9.13 -20.91
CA ALA A 67 4.18 9.20 -19.47
C ALA A 67 4.82 10.47 -18.89
N ALA A 68 4.29 10.91 -17.75
CA ALA A 68 4.83 12.00 -16.95
C ALA A 68 4.75 11.65 -15.46
N VAL A 69 5.67 12.19 -14.68
CA VAL A 69 5.77 11.96 -13.24
C VAL A 69 5.99 13.27 -12.49
N TRP A 70 5.37 13.37 -11.32
CA TRP A 70 5.58 14.44 -10.35
C TRP A 70 5.94 13.84 -9.01
N PHE A 71 6.97 14.37 -8.37
CA PHE A 71 7.46 13.86 -7.10
C PHE A 71 7.80 14.99 -6.14
N ASN A 72 7.39 14.83 -4.88
CA ASN A 72 7.79 15.69 -3.78
C ASN A 72 8.28 14.83 -2.62
N ASN A 73 9.51 15.09 -2.14
CA ASN A 73 10.06 14.41 -0.99
C ASN A 73 9.94 15.28 0.26
N SER A 74 8.93 15.02 1.08
CA SER A 74 8.69 15.75 2.32
C SER A 74 8.71 14.87 3.56
N ILE A 75 9.46 13.77 3.53
CA ILE A 75 9.54 12.83 4.67
C ILE A 75 10.03 13.49 5.95
N ASP A 76 11.06 14.34 5.87
CA ASP A 76 11.61 15.00 7.08
C ASP A 76 10.62 15.96 7.77
N ARG A 77 9.67 16.53 7.00
CA ARG A 77 8.70 17.51 7.51
C ARG A 77 7.34 16.90 7.80
N LEU A 78 6.89 15.98 6.96
CA LEU A 78 5.51 15.48 6.93
C LEU A 78 5.42 13.96 7.13
N GLY A 79 6.55 13.25 7.14
CA GLY A 79 6.59 11.78 7.24
C GLY A 79 6.16 11.05 5.97
N TRP A 80 5.86 11.79 4.89
CA TRP A 80 5.41 11.27 3.59
C TRP A 80 6.17 11.93 2.44
N ALA A 81 6.47 11.14 1.41
CA ALA A 81 6.68 11.63 0.06
C ALA A 81 5.39 11.49 -0.76
N PHE A 82 5.31 12.19 -1.89
CA PHE A 82 4.12 12.25 -2.75
C PHE A 82 4.54 12.01 -4.19
N GLN A 83 3.86 11.10 -4.88
CA GLN A 83 4.19 10.75 -6.26
C GLN A 83 2.95 10.59 -7.12
N THR A 84 2.93 11.25 -8.26
CA THR A 84 1.90 11.07 -9.27
C THR A 84 2.52 10.58 -10.56
N VAL A 85 1.98 9.51 -11.14
CA VAL A 85 2.39 9.00 -12.45
C VAL A 85 1.17 9.01 -13.36
N LYS A 86 1.32 9.60 -14.54
CA LYS A 86 0.26 9.69 -15.54
C LYS A 86 0.75 9.13 -16.87
N THR A 87 -0.11 8.42 -17.60
CA THR A 87 0.18 7.96 -18.97
C THR A 87 -0.79 8.55 -20.00
N SER A 88 -0.43 8.50 -21.28
CA SER A 88 -1.25 8.97 -22.40
C SER A 88 -1.69 7.81 -23.30
N SER A 89 -2.98 7.76 -23.63
CA SER A 89 -3.55 6.79 -24.59
C SER A 89 -3.12 7.02 -26.04
N GLU A 90 -2.30 8.03 -26.32
CA GLU A 90 -1.81 8.34 -27.67
C GLU A 90 -0.74 7.34 -28.17
N VAL A 91 -0.17 6.53 -27.27
CA VAL A 91 0.78 5.46 -27.59
C VAL A 91 0.28 4.14 -27.00
N ASN A 92 0.82 3.02 -27.51
CA ASN A 92 0.41 1.70 -27.03
C ASN A 92 0.73 1.50 -25.54
N ASP A 93 -0.05 0.64 -24.88
CA ASP A 93 0.02 0.43 -23.44
C ASP A 93 1.40 -0.08 -22.97
N THR A 94 2.10 -0.86 -23.80
CA THR A 94 3.46 -1.36 -23.49
C THR A 94 4.44 -0.21 -23.27
N ILE A 95 4.43 0.79 -24.17
CA ILE A 95 5.26 1.99 -24.06
C ILE A 95 4.84 2.79 -22.82
N GLN A 96 3.52 2.97 -22.60
CA GLN A 96 2.99 3.67 -21.43
C GLN A 96 3.47 3.02 -20.12
N ALA A 97 3.30 1.70 -19.99
CA ALA A 97 3.63 0.95 -18.79
C ALA A 97 5.13 0.96 -18.50
N TYR A 98 5.96 0.71 -19.52
CA TYR A 98 7.42 0.78 -19.41
C TYR A 98 7.87 2.14 -18.84
N TRP A 99 7.43 3.23 -19.46
CA TRP A 99 7.86 4.57 -19.05
C TRP A 99 7.25 5.02 -17.71
N ALA A 100 6.04 4.57 -17.37
CA ALA A 100 5.46 4.80 -16.05
C ALA A 100 6.38 4.25 -14.94
N GLY A 101 6.86 3.01 -15.09
CA GLY A 101 7.78 2.39 -14.14
C GLY A 101 9.17 3.02 -14.14
N PHE A 102 9.71 3.32 -15.32
CA PHE A 102 11.02 3.97 -15.45
C PHE A 102 11.03 5.33 -14.74
N LEU A 103 10.06 6.20 -15.05
CA LEU A 103 9.96 7.55 -14.50
C LEU A 103 9.71 7.54 -13.00
N GLU A 104 8.93 6.57 -12.49
CA GLU A 104 8.69 6.41 -11.06
C GLU A 104 10.00 6.26 -10.28
N VAL A 105 10.90 5.37 -10.72
CA VAL A 105 12.21 5.18 -10.07
C VAL A 105 13.12 6.37 -10.36
N HIS A 106 13.07 6.94 -11.56
CA HIS A 106 13.94 8.06 -11.96
C HIS A 106 13.88 9.23 -10.98
N VAL A 107 12.68 9.72 -10.67
CA VAL A 107 12.52 10.87 -9.78
C VAL A 107 12.70 10.52 -8.29
N SER A 108 12.45 9.26 -7.93
CA SER A 108 12.51 8.77 -6.54
C SER A 108 13.79 7.99 -6.20
N LYS A 109 14.80 7.98 -7.08
CA LYS A 109 15.96 7.08 -6.99
C LYS A 109 16.68 7.06 -5.63
N GLU A 110 16.89 8.23 -5.03
CA GLU A 110 17.56 8.36 -3.72
C GLU A 110 16.76 7.70 -2.59
N ILE A 111 15.47 8.01 -2.49
CA ILE A 111 14.60 7.43 -1.46
C ILE A 111 14.35 5.94 -1.71
N SER A 112 14.29 5.50 -2.97
CA SER A 112 14.21 4.09 -3.34
C SER A 112 15.45 3.31 -2.95
N PHE A 113 16.65 3.87 -3.17
CA PHE A 113 17.89 3.29 -2.68
C PHE A 113 17.89 3.15 -1.15
N ALA A 114 17.52 4.22 -0.44
CA ALA A 114 17.42 4.19 1.01
C ALA A 114 16.43 3.13 1.51
N HIS A 115 15.25 3.07 0.90
CA HIS A 115 14.20 2.12 1.29
C HIS A 115 14.64 0.68 1.05
N PHE A 116 15.16 0.35 -0.14
CA PHE A 116 15.71 -0.97 -0.43
C PHE A 116 16.79 -1.37 0.58
N ASN A 117 17.73 -0.48 0.88
CA ASN A 117 18.77 -0.77 1.86
C ASN A 117 18.25 -0.91 3.29
N ASN A 118 17.10 -0.31 3.62
CA ASN A 118 16.49 -0.41 4.94
C ASN A 118 15.68 -1.71 5.10
N THR A 119 15.17 -2.29 4.01
CA THR A 119 14.28 -3.46 4.03
C THR A 119 14.94 -4.74 3.53
N TRP A 120 15.66 -4.69 2.41
CA TRP A 120 16.23 -5.83 1.71
C TRP A 120 17.75 -5.77 1.51
N GLY A 121 18.42 -4.76 2.07
CA GLY A 121 19.87 -4.60 1.96
C GLY A 121 20.61 -5.90 2.34
N GLY A 122 21.35 -6.46 1.39
CA GLY A 122 22.11 -7.70 1.59
C GLY A 122 21.34 -9.01 1.46
N PHE A 123 20.04 -8.97 1.16
CA PHE A 123 19.23 -10.17 1.09
C PHE A 123 19.63 -11.02 -0.13
N CYS A 124 20.14 -12.22 0.13
CA CYS A 124 20.64 -13.11 -0.91
C CYS A 124 21.72 -12.50 -1.82
N ASP A 125 22.57 -11.61 -1.26
CA ASP A 125 23.79 -11.11 -1.91
C ASP A 125 24.80 -12.24 -2.20
N ASP A 126 24.89 -13.22 -1.30
CA ASP A 126 25.73 -14.39 -1.52
C ASP A 126 24.97 -15.40 -2.40
N ASP A 127 25.20 -15.27 -3.70
CA ASP A 127 24.74 -16.19 -4.74
C ASP A 127 25.14 -17.65 -4.48
N LEU A 128 25.99 -17.95 -3.49
CA LEU A 128 26.46 -19.30 -3.18
C LEU A 128 25.61 -20.04 -2.14
N SER A 129 24.74 -19.38 -1.37
CA SER A 129 23.90 -20.12 -0.43
C SER A 129 22.84 -20.94 -1.18
N GLU A 130 22.81 -22.25 -0.90
CA GLU A 130 21.89 -23.19 -1.56
C GLU A 130 20.42 -22.74 -1.42
N HIS A 131 20.05 -22.22 -0.24
CA HIS A 131 18.72 -21.69 0.05
C HIS A 131 18.34 -20.48 -0.80
N CYS A 132 19.27 -19.52 -1.02
CA CYS A 132 19.01 -18.38 -1.89
C CYS A 132 18.88 -18.80 -3.35
N LYS A 133 19.69 -19.76 -3.82
CA LYS A 133 19.53 -20.32 -5.18
C LYS A 133 18.15 -20.95 -5.36
N GLN A 134 17.73 -21.78 -4.40
CA GLN A 134 16.40 -22.42 -4.43
C GLN A 134 15.26 -21.39 -4.47
N LEU A 135 15.35 -20.32 -3.67
CA LEU A 135 14.37 -19.23 -3.72
C LEU A 135 14.39 -18.50 -5.08
N LYS A 136 15.58 -18.14 -5.57
CA LYS A 136 15.75 -17.43 -6.85
C LYS A 136 15.19 -18.25 -8.01
N ASP A 137 15.52 -19.53 -8.09
CA ASP A 137 15.04 -20.44 -9.14
C ASP A 137 13.51 -20.57 -9.13
N ALA A 138 12.91 -20.65 -7.93
CA ALA A 138 11.46 -20.70 -7.78
C ALA A 138 10.78 -19.40 -8.25
N LEU A 139 11.32 -18.24 -7.87
CA LEU A 139 10.82 -16.93 -8.29
C LEU A 139 10.99 -16.71 -9.81
N ILE A 140 12.14 -17.08 -10.38
CA ILE A 140 12.41 -17.00 -11.82
C ILE A 140 11.40 -17.85 -12.58
N THR A 141 11.17 -19.09 -12.15
CA THR A 141 10.25 -20.00 -12.82
C THR A 141 8.81 -19.47 -12.78
N ASN A 142 8.35 -18.97 -11.63
CA ASN A 142 7.05 -18.32 -11.52
C ASN A 142 6.94 -17.10 -12.44
N LEU A 143 7.95 -16.22 -12.43
CA LEU A 143 7.95 -14.99 -13.21
C LEU A 143 7.93 -15.26 -14.72
N GLU A 144 8.75 -16.19 -15.20
CA GLU A 144 8.77 -16.57 -16.61
C GLU A 144 7.45 -17.18 -17.07
N ASN A 145 6.83 -18.04 -16.25
CA ASN A 145 5.52 -18.59 -16.57
C ASN A 145 4.43 -17.52 -16.58
N THR A 146 4.52 -16.54 -15.67
CA THR A 146 3.64 -15.38 -15.65
C THR A 146 3.82 -14.53 -16.91
N ILE A 147 5.06 -14.29 -17.36
CA ILE A 147 5.35 -13.60 -18.63
C ILE A 147 4.76 -14.38 -19.80
N ARG A 148 5.04 -15.69 -19.92
CA ARG A 148 4.51 -16.55 -21.00
C ARG A 148 2.99 -16.48 -21.09
N ARG A 149 2.31 -16.59 -19.94
CA ARG A 149 0.84 -16.61 -19.90
C ARG A 149 0.24 -15.24 -20.18
N SER A 150 0.86 -14.16 -19.68
CA SER A 150 0.48 -12.79 -19.99
C SER A 150 0.60 -12.52 -21.50
N LEU A 151 1.75 -12.89 -22.09
CA LEU A 151 1.99 -12.78 -23.53
C LEU A 151 0.98 -13.58 -24.37
N ALA A 152 0.65 -14.80 -23.95
CA ALA A 152 -0.29 -15.66 -24.68
C ALA A 152 -1.76 -15.19 -24.62
N MET A 153 -2.16 -14.53 -23.52
CA MET A 153 -3.59 -14.29 -23.24
C MET A 153 -4.01 -12.81 -23.29
N GLY A 154 -3.06 -11.86 -23.31
CA GLY A 154 -3.34 -10.42 -23.24
C GLY A 154 -4.21 -9.85 -24.38
N ASP A 155 -4.33 -10.54 -25.51
CA ASP A 155 -5.22 -10.11 -26.60
C ASP A 155 -6.71 -10.35 -26.30
N VAL A 156 -7.03 -11.31 -25.42
CA VAL A 156 -8.40 -11.80 -25.19
C VAL A 156 -8.87 -11.74 -23.74
N ASP A 157 -7.94 -11.74 -22.77
CA ASP A 157 -8.26 -11.75 -21.35
C ASP A 157 -7.70 -10.52 -20.65
N PRO A 158 -8.57 -9.59 -20.19
CA PRO A 158 -8.11 -8.36 -19.55
C PRO A 158 -7.21 -8.57 -18.34
N PHE A 159 -7.41 -9.65 -17.58
CA PHE A 159 -6.54 -9.95 -16.43
C PHE A 159 -5.09 -10.16 -16.86
N TRP A 160 -4.87 -10.91 -17.95
CA TRP A 160 -3.53 -11.22 -18.44
C TRP A 160 -2.89 -10.05 -19.16
N HIS A 161 -3.67 -9.18 -19.82
CA HIS A 161 -3.15 -7.91 -20.33
C HIS A 161 -2.68 -7.01 -19.19
N GLN A 162 -3.50 -6.83 -18.15
CA GLN A 162 -3.09 -6.03 -16.99
C GLN A 162 -1.86 -6.60 -16.28
N MET A 163 -1.72 -7.93 -16.21
CA MET A 163 -0.50 -8.56 -15.71
C MET A 163 0.71 -8.25 -16.59
N GLU A 164 0.57 -8.30 -17.92
CA GLU A 164 1.63 -7.90 -18.84
C GLU A 164 2.08 -6.45 -18.61
N LEU A 165 1.13 -5.52 -18.45
CA LEU A 165 1.44 -4.12 -18.21
C LEU A 165 2.16 -3.91 -16.87
N ILE A 166 1.83 -4.67 -15.82
CA ILE A 166 2.61 -4.69 -14.57
C ILE A 166 4.05 -5.13 -14.85
N LEU A 167 4.25 -6.19 -15.65
CA LEU A 167 5.58 -6.70 -15.98
C LEU A 167 6.40 -5.68 -16.77
N TRP A 168 5.78 -4.95 -17.70
CA TRP A 168 6.41 -3.84 -18.42
C TRP A 168 6.75 -2.67 -17.50
N GLN A 169 5.86 -2.34 -16.55
CA GLN A 169 6.13 -1.33 -15.53
C GLN A 169 7.35 -1.73 -14.68
N LEU A 170 7.39 -2.97 -14.18
CA LEU A 170 8.56 -3.51 -13.45
C LEU A 170 9.82 -3.49 -14.30
N ARG A 171 9.72 -3.79 -15.60
CA ARG A 171 10.87 -3.74 -16.51
C ARG A 171 11.47 -2.34 -16.57
N GLY A 172 10.64 -1.31 -16.73
CA GLY A 172 11.10 0.09 -16.71
C GLY A 172 11.75 0.48 -15.39
N MET A 173 11.20 0.02 -14.25
CA MET A 173 11.78 0.26 -12.93
C MET A 173 13.17 -0.35 -12.78
N ILE A 174 13.33 -1.62 -13.19
CA ILE A 174 14.60 -2.35 -13.11
C ILE A 174 15.65 -1.72 -14.04
N ASP A 175 15.26 -1.30 -15.24
CA ASP A 175 16.16 -0.60 -16.16
C ASP A 175 16.67 0.71 -15.56
N ASN A 176 15.78 1.54 -15.01
CA ASN A 176 16.18 2.78 -14.36
C ASN A 176 17.09 2.53 -13.14
N TRP A 177 16.76 1.53 -12.32
CA TRP A 177 17.56 1.10 -11.17
C TRP A 177 18.99 0.74 -11.60
N ASN A 178 19.11 0.02 -12.72
CA ASN A 178 20.38 -0.43 -13.28
C ASN A 178 21.03 0.56 -14.27
N ASN A 179 20.53 1.80 -14.38
CA ASN A 179 21.03 2.84 -15.30
C ASN A 179 20.98 2.44 -16.79
N VAL A 180 19.98 1.66 -17.20
CA VAL A 180 19.73 1.30 -18.59
C VAL A 180 18.65 2.22 -19.15
N LEU A 181 18.95 2.96 -20.22
CA LEU A 181 17.99 3.82 -20.91
C LEU A 181 17.62 3.20 -22.27
N VAL A 182 16.33 2.93 -22.48
CA VAL A 182 15.80 2.56 -23.81
C VAL A 182 15.53 3.82 -24.61
N THR A 183 16.15 3.94 -25.78
CA THR A 183 16.03 5.14 -26.64
C THR A 183 15.09 4.94 -27.83
N ASN A 184 14.68 3.71 -28.15
CA ASN A 184 13.76 3.43 -29.25
C ASN A 184 12.79 2.28 -28.91
N SER A 185 11.54 2.41 -29.33
CA SER A 185 10.46 1.48 -29.00
C SER A 185 10.63 0.06 -29.58
N ARG A 186 11.46 -0.14 -30.61
CA ARG A 186 11.76 -1.48 -31.17
C ARG A 186 12.40 -2.41 -30.15
N SER A 187 13.08 -1.85 -29.15
CA SER A 187 13.67 -2.63 -28.05
C SER A 187 12.61 -3.23 -27.12
N LEU A 188 11.40 -2.66 -27.07
CA LEU A 188 10.31 -3.14 -26.22
C LEU A 188 9.56 -4.30 -26.89
N ASN A 189 10.20 -5.47 -26.89
CA ASN A 189 9.65 -6.72 -27.43
C ASN A 189 9.64 -7.83 -26.38
N SER A 190 9.05 -8.99 -26.71
CA SER A 190 8.93 -10.12 -25.78
C SER A 190 10.26 -10.59 -25.21
N ASP A 191 11.31 -10.65 -26.02
CA ASP A 191 12.64 -11.09 -25.57
C ASP A 191 13.23 -10.11 -24.54
N TYR A 192 12.95 -8.82 -24.70
CA TYR A 192 13.34 -7.80 -23.74
C TYR A 192 12.55 -7.90 -22.43
N LEU A 193 11.26 -8.26 -22.49
CA LEU A 193 10.46 -8.52 -21.31
C LEU A 193 10.97 -9.74 -20.53
N PHE A 194 11.34 -10.83 -21.22
CA PHE A 194 11.85 -12.05 -20.58
C PHE A 194 13.10 -11.83 -19.74
N LYS A 195 13.96 -10.87 -20.11
CA LYS A 195 15.13 -10.47 -19.32
C LYS A 195 14.78 -9.90 -17.94
N LEU A 196 13.51 -9.64 -17.63
CA LEU A 196 13.06 -9.29 -16.28
C LEU A 196 13.46 -10.37 -15.25
N SER A 197 13.52 -11.65 -15.65
CA SER A 197 13.90 -12.75 -14.77
C SER A 197 15.39 -12.75 -14.37
N GLU A 198 16.24 -11.97 -15.05
CA GLU A 198 17.67 -11.88 -14.74
C GLU A 198 17.96 -11.02 -13.49
N LYS A 199 16.99 -10.23 -13.01
CA LYS A 199 17.18 -9.18 -11.99
C LYS A 199 16.18 -9.22 -10.82
N ILE A 200 15.83 -10.43 -10.38
CA ILE A 200 14.81 -10.65 -9.33
C ILE A 200 15.24 -10.22 -7.91
N THR A 201 16.52 -9.91 -7.67
CA THR A 201 17.02 -9.43 -6.37
C THR A 201 17.09 -7.91 -6.24
N ASP A 202 16.72 -7.17 -7.28
CA ASP A 202 16.68 -5.71 -7.25
C ASP A 202 15.31 -5.24 -6.71
N VAL A 203 14.77 -4.15 -7.27
CA VAL A 203 13.45 -3.58 -6.91
C VAL A 203 12.28 -4.57 -7.04
N TYR A 204 12.47 -5.74 -7.66
CA TYR A 204 11.48 -6.81 -7.63
C TYR A 204 11.20 -7.31 -6.20
N LEU A 205 12.21 -7.39 -5.33
CA LEU A 205 12.02 -7.81 -3.93
C LEU A 205 11.09 -6.87 -3.15
N LEU A 206 11.09 -5.57 -3.49
CA LEU A 206 10.19 -4.59 -2.86
C LEU A 206 8.72 -4.96 -3.08
N GLN A 207 8.40 -5.50 -4.25
CA GLN A 207 7.04 -5.92 -4.59
C GLN A 207 6.58 -7.12 -3.76
N LEU A 208 7.51 -8.00 -3.40
CA LEU A 208 7.23 -9.27 -2.74
C LEU A 208 7.16 -9.17 -1.21
N SER A 209 7.13 -7.95 -0.66
CA SER A 209 7.24 -7.73 0.79
C SER A 209 6.16 -8.46 1.60
N GLY A 210 4.95 -8.61 1.04
CA GLY A 210 3.88 -9.41 1.65
C GLY A 210 3.96 -10.91 1.35
N ASP A 211 4.30 -11.30 0.12
CA ASP A 211 4.30 -12.69 -0.33
C ASP A 211 5.49 -13.52 0.21
N LEU A 212 6.67 -12.91 0.41
CA LEU A 212 7.93 -13.65 0.56
C LEU A 212 7.98 -14.52 1.83
N SER A 213 7.34 -14.09 2.92
CA SER A 213 7.30 -14.85 4.16
C SER A 213 6.57 -16.19 4.00
N GLU A 214 5.45 -16.20 3.28
CA GLU A 214 4.67 -17.41 3.03
C GLU A 214 5.27 -18.27 1.92
N LEU A 215 5.85 -17.66 0.87
CA LEU A 215 6.64 -18.36 -0.14
C LEU A 215 7.81 -19.13 0.48
N THR A 216 8.63 -18.47 1.29
CA THR A 216 9.78 -19.12 1.94
C THR A 216 9.33 -20.19 2.93
N THR A 217 8.19 -20.01 3.61
CA THR A 217 7.60 -21.06 4.45
C THR A 217 7.21 -22.28 3.61
N ALA A 218 6.49 -22.08 2.51
CA ALA A 218 6.03 -23.18 1.67
C ALA A 218 7.18 -23.96 0.99
N LEU A 219 8.26 -23.28 0.66
CA LEU A 219 9.48 -23.87 0.09
C LEU A 219 10.40 -24.52 1.14
N GLY A 220 10.09 -24.43 2.45
CA GLY A 220 10.95 -24.94 3.51
C GLY A 220 12.22 -24.11 3.74
N LEU A 221 12.20 -22.84 3.32
CA LEU A 221 13.31 -21.89 3.36
C LEU A 221 13.17 -20.83 4.46
N LYS A 222 12.09 -20.87 5.25
CA LYS A 222 11.82 -19.85 6.28
C LYS A 222 12.97 -19.72 7.27
N GLU A 223 13.31 -20.78 8.00
CA GLU A 223 14.36 -20.76 9.03
C GLU A 223 15.71 -20.21 8.52
N PRO A 224 16.28 -20.71 7.40
CA PRO A 224 17.58 -20.21 6.92
C PRO A 224 17.53 -18.79 6.36
N LEU A 225 16.38 -18.31 5.88
CA LEU A 225 16.23 -16.97 5.29
C LEU A 225 15.51 -15.96 6.19
N GLN A 226 15.09 -16.36 7.39
CA GLN A 226 14.29 -15.51 8.28
C GLN A 226 15.07 -14.28 8.75
N ARG A 227 16.38 -14.38 8.86
CA ARG A 227 17.27 -13.35 9.37
C ARG A 227 18.56 -13.30 8.59
N TRP A 228 19.04 -12.09 8.31
CA TRP A 228 20.35 -11.89 7.69
C TRP A 228 21.02 -10.64 8.25
N ARG A 229 22.32 -10.48 8.01
CA ARG A 229 23.08 -9.30 8.43
C ARG A 229 23.77 -8.68 7.24
N HIS A 230 23.67 -7.36 7.14
CA HIS A 230 24.34 -6.59 6.10
C HIS A 230 24.74 -5.22 6.63
N ALA A 231 25.95 -4.77 6.33
CA ALA A 231 26.50 -3.49 6.78
C ALA A 231 26.30 -3.21 8.29
N GLY A 232 26.48 -4.24 9.14
CA GLY A 232 26.35 -4.12 10.60
C GLY A 232 24.91 -4.08 11.13
N ARG A 233 23.89 -4.16 10.27
CA ARG A 233 22.47 -4.24 10.64
C ARG A 233 21.98 -5.69 10.58
N GLU A 234 21.06 -6.03 11.48
CA GLU A 234 20.29 -7.28 11.42
C GLU A 234 18.95 -6.98 10.78
N TYR A 235 18.54 -7.86 9.87
CA TYR A 235 17.30 -7.79 9.14
C TYR A 235 16.47 -9.02 9.46
N HIS A 236 15.16 -8.87 9.35
CA HIS A 236 14.19 -9.92 9.56
C HIS A 236 13.25 -9.97 8.37
N MET A 237 12.82 -11.17 7.99
CA MET A 237 11.75 -11.34 7.04
C MET A 237 10.52 -10.51 7.46
N PRO A 238 9.88 -9.79 6.53
CA PRO A 238 8.68 -9.03 6.84
C PRO A 238 7.58 -9.90 7.47
N SER A 239 6.86 -9.30 8.41
CA SER A 239 5.70 -9.88 9.07
C SER A 239 4.59 -8.83 9.07
N PRO A 240 3.86 -8.68 7.94
CA PRO A 240 2.77 -7.72 7.84
C PRO A 240 1.65 -8.06 8.85
N SER A 241 1.00 -7.02 9.36
CA SER A 241 -0.17 -7.06 10.24
C SER A 241 -0.87 -5.71 10.15
N CYS A 242 -2.15 -5.58 10.50
CA CYS A 242 -2.91 -4.35 10.26
C CYS A 242 -4.16 -4.29 11.15
N SER A 243 -4.69 -3.08 11.38
CA SER A 243 -6.04 -2.90 11.93
C SER A 243 -6.88 -2.09 10.97
N ALA A 244 -8.15 -2.45 10.74
CA ALA A 244 -9.05 -1.67 9.89
C ALA A 244 -10.44 -1.52 10.51
N LEU A 245 -11.11 -0.40 10.18
CA LEU A 245 -12.46 -0.09 10.62
C LEU A 245 -13.24 0.63 9.51
N ILE A 246 -14.41 0.08 9.16
CA ILE A 246 -15.45 0.73 8.37
C ILE A 246 -16.60 1.06 9.32
N LYS A 247 -16.95 2.33 9.46
CA LYS A 247 -17.97 2.81 10.41
C LYS A 247 -19.04 3.62 9.69
N ILE A 248 -20.29 3.20 9.79
CA ILE A 248 -21.47 4.00 9.38
C ILE A 248 -21.85 4.92 10.53
N LEU A 249 -21.97 6.22 10.28
CA LEU A 249 -22.17 7.21 11.34
C LEU A 249 -23.64 7.28 11.80
N PRO A 250 -23.92 7.82 13.00
CA PRO A 250 -25.28 8.00 13.49
C PRO A 250 -26.17 8.75 12.49
N GLY A 251 -27.37 8.23 12.24
CA GLY A 251 -28.28 8.79 11.24
C GLY A 251 -27.83 8.59 9.78
N GLN A 252 -26.80 7.76 9.54
CA GLN A 252 -26.24 7.47 8.22
C GLN A 252 -25.76 8.73 7.49
N ASN A 253 -25.30 9.74 8.24
CA ASN A 253 -24.88 11.03 7.68
C ASN A 253 -23.53 10.97 6.96
N ASP A 254 -22.70 9.96 7.24
CA ASP A 254 -21.40 9.72 6.60
C ASP A 254 -20.98 8.26 6.82
N VAL A 255 -19.89 7.85 6.17
CA VAL A 255 -19.15 6.61 6.44
C VAL A 255 -17.67 6.94 6.61
N TYR A 256 -17.01 6.36 7.60
CA TYR A 256 -15.55 6.45 7.77
C TYR A 256 -14.89 5.10 7.52
N ILE A 257 -13.84 5.10 6.71
CA ILE A 257 -13.06 3.90 6.35
C ILE A 257 -11.61 4.19 6.68
N SER A 258 -11.00 3.37 7.52
CA SER A 258 -9.63 3.58 7.94
C SER A 258 -8.85 2.29 8.11
N GLN A 259 -7.55 2.38 7.87
CA GLN A 259 -6.58 1.31 8.06
C GLN A 259 -5.35 1.86 8.80
N VAL A 260 -4.77 1.01 9.66
CA VAL A 260 -3.50 1.21 10.36
C VAL A 260 -2.57 0.09 9.92
N THR A 261 -1.52 0.40 9.16
CA THR A 261 -0.53 -0.60 8.78
C THR A 261 0.36 -0.92 9.96
N TRP A 262 0.63 -2.21 10.20
CA TRP A 262 1.67 -2.64 11.13
C TRP A 262 2.81 -3.34 10.40
N GLN A 263 3.99 -2.73 10.47
CA GLN A 263 5.18 -3.20 9.75
C GLN A 263 6.43 -2.98 10.60
N GLY A 264 7.54 -3.58 10.15
CA GLY A 264 8.85 -3.27 10.70
C GLY A 264 9.18 -1.79 10.52
N TYR A 265 9.66 -1.13 11.58
CA TYR A 265 9.94 0.30 11.59
C TYR A 265 11.01 0.74 10.58
N SER A 266 11.82 -0.17 10.05
CA SER A 266 12.76 0.12 8.96
C SER A 266 12.07 0.43 7.62
N SER A 267 10.79 0.08 7.46
CA SER A 267 10.02 0.32 6.24
C SER A 267 9.42 1.74 6.13
N MET A 268 9.48 2.56 7.19
CA MET A 268 8.68 3.80 7.32
C MET A 268 9.04 4.97 6.36
N LEU A 269 9.79 4.73 5.29
CA LEU A 269 9.81 5.64 4.15
C LEU A 269 8.50 5.47 3.37
N LYS A 270 7.52 6.33 3.63
CA LYS A 270 6.17 6.24 3.07
C LYS A 270 5.99 7.17 1.86
N VAL A 271 5.22 6.71 0.87
CA VAL A 271 4.88 7.48 -0.33
C VAL A 271 3.36 7.42 -0.54
N ALA A 272 2.67 8.56 -0.59
CA ALA A 272 1.32 8.60 -1.12
C ALA A 272 1.40 8.66 -2.65
N LYS A 273 0.75 7.71 -3.32
CA LYS A 273 0.82 7.55 -4.78
C LYS A 273 -0.53 7.81 -5.43
N PHE A 274 -0.49 8.49 -6.57
CA PHE A 274 -1.62 8.59 -7.48
C PHE A 274 -1.20 8.11 -8.87
N TYR A 275 -1.85 7.06 -9.37
CA TYR A 275 -1.71 6.62 -10.74
C TYR A 275 -2.91 7.08 -11.55
N SER A 276 -2.65 7.60 -12.75
CA SER A 276 -3.66 7.95 -13.75
C SER A 276 -3.26 7.34 -15.08
N PHE A 277 -3.70 6.10 -15.30
CA PHE A 277 -3.27 5.26 -16.41
C PHE A 277 -4.37 5.13 -17.45
N ALA A 278 -4.01 5.44 -18.69
CA ALA A 278 -4.86 5.33 -19.87
C ALA A 278 -4.63 4.00 -20.60
N TRP A 279 -4.61 2.90 -19.83
CA TRP A 279 -4.40 1.55 -20.34
C TRP A 279 -5.70 0.92 -20.81
N HIS A 280 -5.60 0.08 -21.83
CA HIS A 280 -6.72 -0.61 -22.43
C HIS A 280 -7.02 -1.92 -21.69
N LEU A 281 -8.23 -2.48 -21.89
CA LEU A 281 -8.62 -3.76 -21.31
C LEU A 281 -7.81 -4.90 -21.91
N THR A 282 -7.57 -4.90 -23.22
CA THR A 282 -6.72 -5.88 -23.93
C THR A 282 -5.72 -5.16 -24.81
N ARG A 283 -4.80 -5.91 -25.46
CA ARG A 283 -3.83 -5.31 -26.41
C ARG A 283 -4.46 -4.65 -27.64
N ASP A 284 -5.73 -4.91 -27.92
CA ASP A 284 -6.44 -4.23 -28.99
C ASP A 284 -6.51 -2.72 -28.68
N PRO A 285 -5.89 -1.84 -29.50
CA PRO A 285 -5.96 -0.39 -29.30
C PRO A 285 -7.38 0.18 -29.40
N GLY A 286 -8.33 -0.59 -29.93
CA GLY A 286 -9.75 -0.24 -29.95
C GLY A 286 -10.53 -0.71 -28.71
N SER A 287 -9.92 -1.48 -27.80
CA SER A 287 -10.62 -1.95 -26.61
C SER A 287 -10.88 -0.80 -25.61
N PRO A 288 -11.90 -0.88 -24.74
CA PRO A 288 -12.13 0.18 -23.76
C PRO A 288 -10.94 0.35 -22.81
N LEU A 289 -10.75 1.56 -22.27
CA LEU A 289 -9.84 1.77 -21.16
C LEU A 289 -10.28 1.01 -19.91
N ILE A 290 -9.32 0.66 -19.06
CA ILE A 290 -9.59 0.09 -17.74
C ILE A 290 -10.48 1.03 -16.92
N PRO A 291 -11.44 0.51 -16.15
CA PRO A 291 -12.31 1.35 -15.33
C PRO A 291 -11.55 2.05 -14.20
N GLY A 292 -10.65 1.33 -13.53
CA GLY A 292 -9.80 1.79 -12.43
C GLY A 292 -8.50 2.42 -12.89
N GLY A 293 -8.56 3.35 -13.86
CA GLY A 293 -7.38 4.05 -14.37
C GLY A 293 -6.77 5.04 -13.38
N ASP A 294 -7.59 5.58 -12.49
CA ASP A 294 -7.19 6.57 -11.49
C ASP A 294 -7.25 5.95 -10.08
N ILE A 295 -6.10 5.82 -9.41
CA ILE A 295 -5.98 5.15 -8.10
C ILE A 295 -5.11 5.99 -7.15
N LEU A 296 -5.68 6.40 -6.01
CA LEU A 296 -4.96 6.99 -4.88
C LEU A 296 -4.70 5.92 -3.82
N PHE A 297 -3.46 5.80 -3.34
CA PHE A 297 -3.10 4.79 -2.34
C PHE A 297 -1.87 5.19 -1.52
N SER A 298 -1.76 4.65 -0.32
CA SER A 298 -0.51 4.70 0.46
C SER A 298 0.43 3.60 0.01
N SER A 299 1.73 3.88 -0.07
CA SER A 299 2.72 2.95 -0.63
C SER A 299 4.12 3.29 -0.09
N TYR A 300 5.13 2.75 -0.76
CA TYR A 300 6.54 2.83 -0.45
C TYR A 300 7.34 3.15 -1.73
N PRO A 301 8.58 3.67 -1.60
CA PRO A 301 9.45 3.96 -2.74
C PRO A 301 9.62 2.75 -3.65
N SER A 302 9.44 2.92 -4.96
CA SER A 302 9.58 1.86 -5.96
C SER A 302 8.78 0.59 -5.67
N THR A 303 7.61 0.69 -5.01
CA THR A 303 6.65 -0.42 -4.83
C THR A 303 5.37 -0.14 -5.60
N LEU A 304 5.01 -0.97 -6.58
CA LEU A 304 3.90 -0.71 -7.50
C LEU A 304 2.52 -0.77 -6.84
N ALA A 305 2.40 -1.53 -5.77
CA ALA A 305 1.20 -1.67 -4.96
C ALA A 305 1.32 -0.92 -3.64
N SER A 306 0.26 -0.95 -2.84
CA SER A 306 0.22 -0.33 -1.52
C SER A 306 1.06 -1.10 -0.51
N ILE A 307 0.91 -2.42 -0.46
CA ILE A 307 1.48 -3.36 0.54
C ILE A 307 1.16 -2.99 2.00
N ASP A 308 0.23 -2.05 2.19
CA ASP A 308 -0.33 -1.65 3.48
C ASP A 308 -1.49 -2.56 3.91
N ASP A 309 -2.56 -2.78 3.14
CA ASP A 309 -2.99 -2.11 1.89
C ASP A 309 -4.19 -1.14 2.06
N PHE A 310 -4.17 -0.01 1.34
CA PHE A 310 -5.29 0.95 1.29
C PHE A 310 -5.35 1.69 -0.06
N TYR A 311 -6.47 1.56 -0.79
CA TYR A 311 -6.70 2.19 -2.09
C TYR A 311 -8.05 2.89 -2.16
N SER A 312 -8.11 3.98 -2.92
CA SER A 312 -9.33 4.64 -3.39
C SER A 312 -9.26 4.77 -4.90
N THR A 313 -10.21 4.17 -5.61
CA THR A 313 -10.26 4.17 -7.08
C THR A 313 -11.31 5.14 -7.61
N ASN A 314 -11.12 5.64 -8.82
CA ASN A 314 -12.14 6.43 -9.54
C ASN A 314 -13.42 5.63 -9.88
N THR A 315 -13.39 4.30 -9.77
CA THR A 315 -14.60 3.46 -9.86
C THR A 315 -15.48 3.55 -8.62
N GLY A 316 -15.07 4.34 -7.61
CA GLY A 316 -15.77 4.52 -6.36
C GLY A 316 -15.57 3.37 -5.37
N LEU A 317 -14.55 2.51 -5.59
CA LEU A 317 -14.21 1.45 -4.66
C LEU A 317 -13.13 1.94 -3.70
N VAL A 318 -13.32 1.66 -2.41
CA VAL A 318 -12.27 1.74 -1.39
C VAL A 318 -11.91 0.31 -1.01
N THR A 319 -10.67 -0.09 -1.25
CA THR A 319 -10.17 -1.45 -0.99
C THR A 319 -9.05 -1.40 0.02
N LEU A 320 -9.13 -2.28 1.02
CA LEU A 320 -8.19 -2.35 2.13
C LEU A 320 -8.16 -3.76 2.70
N GLU A 321 -7.10 -4.14 3.38
CA GLU A 321 -6.99 -5.45 4.02
C GLU A 321 -6.39 -5.44 5.42
N THR A 322 -6.47 -6.59 6.07
CA THR A 322 -5.53 -6.97 7.14
C THR A 322 -5.06 -8.42 6.95
N THR A 323 -3.77 -8.67 7.16
CA THR A 323 -3.17 -10.00 6.93
C THR A 323 -3.59 -11.04 7.96
N ASN A 324 -4.25 -12.11 7.55
CA ASN A 324 -4.59 -13.23 8.45
C ASN A 324 -3.43 -14.23 8.58
N GLY A 325 -2.65 -14.43 7.52
CA GLY A 325 -1.62 -15.47 7.44
C GLY A 325 -2.20 -16.88 7.41
N ASN A 326 -1.34 -17.87 7.68
CA ASN A 326 -1.71 -19.28 7.75
C ASN A 326 -0.89 -20.00 8.84
N HIS A 327 -1.60 -20.68 9.74
CA HIS A 327 -1.03 -21.46 10.83
C HIS A 327 -1.10 -22.97 10.59
N ASN A 328 -1.65 -23.41 9.45
CA ASN A 328 -1.75 -24.81 9.07
C ASN A 328 -0.71 -25.18 8.01
N SER A 329 0.28 -25.99 8.39
CA SER A 329 1.34 -26.44 7.49
C SER A 329 0.85 -27.31 6.33
N ASP A 330 -0.31 -27.95 6.48
CA ASP A 330 -0.86 -28.88 5.48
C ASP A 330 -1.39 -28.16 4.24
N LEU A 331 -1.49 -26.82 4.28
CA LEU A 331 -1.89 -26.00 3.15
C LEU A 331 -0.72 -25.55 2.28
N TRP A 332 0.52 -25.62 2.76
CA TRP A 332 1.71 -25.22 1.99
C TRP A 332 1.96 -26.00 0.69
N PRO A 333 1.54 -27.27 0.54
CA PRO A 333 1.55 -27.93 -0.76
C PRO A 333 0.78 -27.18 -1.86
N PHE A 334 -0.30 -26.45 -1.55
CA PHE A 334 -1.00 -25.63 -2.56
C PHE A 334 -0.11 -24.52 -3.11
N VAL A 335 0.66 -23.85 -2.25
CA VAL A 335 1.64 -22.85 -2.68
C VAL A 335 2.77 -23.53 -3.45
N ARG A 336 3.39 -24.58 -2.89
CA ARG A 336 4.56 -25.23 -3.49
C ARG A 336 4.28 -25.81 -4.88
N HIS A 337 3.14 -26.46 -5.05
CA HIS A 337 2.75 -27.09 -6.32
C HIS A 337 2.05 -26.11 -7.27
N GLY A 338 1.38 -25.09 -6.72
CA GLY A 338 0.68 -24.06 -7.49
C GLY A 338 1.55 -22.89 -7.93
N LEU A 339 2.74 -22.70 -7.35
CA LEU A 339 3.60 -21.54 -7.58
C LEU A 339 3.81 -21.25 -9.07
N ASN A 340 4.04 -22.27 -9.89
CA ASN A 340 4.32 -22.10 -11.32
C ASN A 340 3.09 -21.78 -12.18
N THR A 341 1.89 -21.81 -11.59
CA THR A 341 0.62 -21.52 -12.25
C THR A 341 -0.13 -20.34 -11.62
N SER A 342 0.28 -19.90 -10.44
CA SER A 342 -0.32 -18.80 -9.70
C SER A 342 0.28 -17.43 -10.03
N VAL A 343 -0.46 -16.36 -9.73
CA VAL A 343 0.03 -14.99 -9.75
C VAL A 343 0.15 -14.51 -8.30
N LEU A 344 1.31 -13.94 -7.93
CA LEU A 344 1.55 -13.41 -6.58
C LEU A 344 0.53 -12.32 -6.22
N GLU A 345 0.21 -12.22 -4.94
CA GLU A 345 -0.97 -11.49 -4.46
C GLU A 345 -0.91 -10.02 -4.81
N VAL A 346 0.27 -9.41 -4.61
CA VAL A 346 0.51 -7.99 -4.88
C VAL A 346 0.08 -7.57 -6.29
N PHE A 347 0.24 -8.46 -7.28
CA PHE A 347 -0.15 -8.19 -8.67
C PHE A 347 -1.64 -8.41 -8.89
N ARG A 348 -2.24 -9.43 -8.26
CA ARG A 348 -3.68 -9.71 -8.35
C ARG A 348 -4.51 -8.56 -7.78
N VAL A 349 -4.05 -7.95 -6.68
CA VAL A 349 -4.69 -6.77 -6.08
C VAL A 349 -4.72 -5.60 -7.06
N MET A 350 -3.58 -5.27 -7.67
CA MET A 350 -3.52 -4.19 -8.65
C MET A 350 -4.37 -4.47 -9.89
N ILE A 351 -4.42 -5.71 -10.37
CA ILE A 351 -5.31 -6.11 -11.47
C ILE A 351 -6.78 -5.93 -11.07
N ALA A 352 -7.18 -6.38 -9.87
CA ALA A 352 -8.54 -6.24 -9.39
C ALA A 352 -8.94 -4.76 -9.22
N ASN A 353 -8.06 -3.92 -8.65
CA ASN A 353 -8.28 -2.48 -8.52
C ASN A 353 -8.44 -1.78 -9.88
N ARG A 354 -7.73 -2.23 -10.92
CA ARG A 354 -7.83 -1.67 -12.28
C ARG A 354 -9.08 -2.10 -13.01
N LEU A 355 -9.53 -3.34 -12.83
CA LEU A 355 -10.60 -3.94 -13.65
C LEU A 355 -12.00 -3.87 -13.03
N ALA A 356 -12.12 -3.79 -11.70
CA ALA A 356 -13.40 -3.91 -11.02
C ALA A 356 -14.20 -2.60 -10.97
N ARG A 357 -15.52 -2.71 -11.15
CA ARG A 357 -16.51 -1.63 -10.97
C ARG A 357 -17.37 -1.83 -9.72
N SER A 358 -17.39 -3.03 -9.16
CA SER A 358 -18.15 -3.41 -7.97
C SER A 358 -17.34 -4.32 -7.04
N GLY A 359 -17.80 -4.49 -5.80
CA GLY A 359 -17.18 -5.42 -4.84
C GLY A 359 -17.13 -6.87 -5.33
N ALA A 360 -18.22 -7.37 -5.91
CA ALA A 360 -18.30 -8.72 -6.45
C ALA A 360 -17.30 -8.94 -7.62
N GLU A 361 -17.18 -7.97 -8.53
CA GLU A 361 -16.20 -8.04 -9.62
C GLU A 361 -14.76 -8.02 -9.08
N TRP A 362 -14.48 -7.18 -8.08
CA TRP A 362 -13.16 -7.11 -7.46
C TRP A 362 -12.76 -8.46 -6.89
N VAL A 363 -13.65 -9.09 -6.12
CA VAL A 363 -13.44 -10.44 -5.58
C VAL A 363 -13.23 -11.46 -6.69
N SER A 364 -14.01 -11.38 -7.77
CA SER A 364 -13.87 -12.29 -8.91
C SER A 364 -12.50 -12.17 -9.58
N TYR A 365 -11.96 -10.96 -9.76
CA TYR A 365 -10.63 -10.77 -10.35
C TYR A 365 -9.52 -11.19 -9.38
N PHE A 366 -9.61 -10.79 -8.11
CA PHE A 366 -8.62 -11.11 -7.08
C PHE A 366 -8.47 -12.62 -6.86
N SER A 367 -9.58 -13.37 -6.91
CA SER A 367 -9.59 -14.82 -6.65
C SER A 367 -8.92 -15.65 -7.74
N ARG A 368 -8.67 -15.09 -8.93
CA ARG A 368 -8.04 -15.80 -10.04
C ARG A 368 -6.58 -16.08 -9.74
N GLU A 369 -6.11 -17.27 -10.12
CA GLU A 369 -4.70 -17.66 -9.99
C GLU A 369 -4.13 -17.48 -8.57
N ASN A 370 -4.95 -17.72 -7.54
CA ASN A 370 -4.58 -17.59 -6.13
C ASN A 370 -3.23 -18.28 -5.83
N SER A 371 -2.28 -17.51 -5.32
CA SER A 371 -0.94 -17.97 -4.93
C SER A 371 -0.89 -18.62 -3.55
N GLY A 372 -1.87 -18.34 -2.67
CA GLY A 372 -1.79 -18.72 -1.27
C GLY A 372 -0.71 -17.97 -0.49
N THR A 373 -0.32 -16.79 -0.97
CA THR A 373 0.72 -15.94 -0.41
C THR A 373 0.15 -14.56 -0.17
N TYR A 374 0.69 -13.85 0.82
CA TYR A 374 0.10 -12.67 1.42
C TYR A 374 -1.40 -12.88 1.77
N ASN A 375 -1.67 -13.86 2.63
CA ASN A 375 -3.04 -14.29 2.94
C ASN A 375 -3.79 -13.27 3.82
N ASN A 376 -4.72 -12.54 3.20
CA ASN A 376 -5.36 -11.36 3.77
C ASN A 376 -6.90 -11.50 3.89
N GLN A 377 -7.51 -10.70 4.78
CA GLN A 377 -8.94 -10.35 4.72
C GLN A 377 -9.09 -9.01 3.99
N TRP A 378 -9.55 -9.07 2.75
CA TRP A 378 -9.89 -7.91 1.92
C TRP A 378 -11.30 -7.41 2.21
N MET A 379 -11.44 -6.09 2.32
CA MET A 379 -12.71 -5.37 2.42
C MET A 379 -12.84 -4.45 1.20
N ILE A 380 -13.99 -4.51 0.54
CA ILE A 380 -14.27 -3.74 -0.67
C ILE A 380 -15.56 -2.98 -0.46
N PHE A 381 -15.43 -1.69 -0.17
CA PHE A 381 -16.55 -0.80 0.07
C PHE A 381 -16.90 -0.04 -1.20
N ASP A 382 -18.16 -0.12 -1.63
CA ASP A 382 -18.65 0.60 -2.82
C ASP A 382 -19.31 1.92 -2.44
N THR A 383 -18.56 3.02 -2.58
CA THR A 383 -19.03 4.37 -2.24
C THR A 383 -20.18 4.85 -3.12
N LYS A 384 -20.37 4.26 -4.31
CA LYS A 384 -21.47 4.59 -5.23
C LYS A 384 -22.82 4.17 -4.65
N LEU A 385 -22.84 3.19 -3.74
CA LEU A 385 -24.03 2.64 -3.12
C LEU A 385 -24.35 3.27 -1.75
N PHE A 386 -23.49 4.17 -1.26
CA PHE A 386 -23.74 4.94 -0.05
C PHE A 386 -24.25 6.34 -0.40
N GLU A 387 -25.39 6.72 0.16
CA GLU A 387 -25.93 8.08 0.06
C GLU A 387 -26.20 8.63 1.46
N PRO A 388 -25.53 9.74 1.86
CA PRO A 388 -25.76 10.36 3.16
C PRO A 388 -27.24 10.60 3.48
N LEU A 389 -27.63 10.30 4.72
CA LEU A 389 -28.97 10.47 5.26
C LEU A 389 -30.04 9.54 4.67
N LYS A 390 -29.68 8.61 3.79
CA LYS A 390 -30.58 7.57 3.27
C LYS A 390 -30.31 6.21 3.90
N PRO A 391 -31.32 5.33 3.96
CA PRO A 391 -31.12 3.93 4.36
C PRO A 391 -30.06 3.24 3.51
N LEU A 392 -29.18 2.45 4.14
CA LEU A 392 -28.23 1.59 3.44
C LEU A 392 -28.96 0.63 2.49
N PRO A 393 -28.34 0.29 1.35
CA PRO A 393 -28.86 -0.75 0.47
C PRO A 393 -28.87 -2.10 1.19
N GLN A 394 -29.69 -3.04 0.69
CA GLN A 394 -29.77 -4.38 1.28
C GLN A 394 -28.56 -5.27 0.96
N ARG A 395 -27.77 -4.91 -0.07
CA ARG A 395 -26.68 -5.71 -0.63
C ARG A 395 -25.63 -4.82 -1.30
N ASP A 396 -24.48 -5.43 -1.57
CA ASP A 396 -23.35 -4.96 -2.38
C ASP A 396 -22.58 -3.75 -1.87
N LEU A 397 -22.97 -3.16 -0.72
CA LEU A 397 -22.25 -2.02 -0.13
C LEU A 397 -20.85 -2.41 0.37
N LEU A 398 -20.73 -3.58 0.99
CA LEU A 398 -19.46 -4.08 1.50
C LEU A 398 -19.31 -5.57 1.18
N TRP A 399 -18.33 -5.88 0.34
CA TRP A 399 -17.85 -7.23 0.10
C TRP A 399 -16.62 -7.50 0.95
N VAL A 400 -16.52 -8.72 1.49
CA VAL A 400 -15.34 -9.21 2.22
C VAL A 400 -14.86 -10.50 1.57
N ALA A 401 -13.55 -10.63 1.38
CA ALA A 401 -12.90 -11.84 0.88
C ALA A 401 -11.70 -12.21 1.75
N GLU A 402 -11.54 -13.50 2.03
CA GLU A 402 -10.41 -14.04 2.78
C GLU A 402 -9.70 -15.09 1.93
N GLN A 403 -8.39 -14.90 1.77
CA GLN A 403 -7.52 -15.82 1.05
C GLN A 403 -6.71 -16.67 2.01
N ILE A 404 -6.47 -17.92 1.62
CA ILE A 404 -5.48 -18.83 2.19
C ILE A 404 -4.91 -19.75 1.08
N PRO A 405 -3.83 -20.56 1.25
CA PRO A 405 -3.43 -21.45 0.18
C PRO A 405 -4.54 -22.41 -0.26
N GLY A 406 -4.85 -22.35 -1.55
CA GLY A 406 -5.87 -23.17 -2.20
C GLY A 406 -7.29 -22.61 -2.18
N PHE A 407 -7.60 -21.61 -1.34
CA PHE A 407 -8.99 -21.15 -1.14
C PHE A 407 -9.10 -19.63 -1.07
N VAL A 408 -10.19 -19.11 -1.64
CA VAL A 408 -10.70 -17.76 -1.38
C VAL A 408 -12.17 -17.91 -1.02
N GLN A 409 -12.55 -17.45 0.17
CA GLN A 409 -13.95 -17.36 0.57
C GLN A 409 -14.37 -15.90 0.59
N SER A 410 -15.57 -15.60 0.10
CA SER A 410 -16.09 -14.24 0.08
C SER A 410 -17.57 -14.19 0.37
N ALA A 411 -18.05 -13.03 0.83
CA ALA A 411 -19.45 -12.73 1.01
C ALA A 411 -19.70 -11.22 0.92
N ASP A 412 -20.90 -10.87 0.47
CA ASP A 412 -21.50 -9.58 0.78
C ASP A 412 -21.91 -9.56 2.27
N VAL A 413 -21.36 -8.60 3.00
CA VAL A 413 -21.59 -8.42 4.44
C VAL A 413 -22.34 -7.11 4.75
N THR A 414 -23.05 -6.55 3.76
CA THR A 414 -23.84 -5.32 3.88
C THR A 414 -24.87 -5.40 5.01
N ASN A 415 -25.46 -6.57 5.24
CA ASN A 415 -26.40 -6.81 6.35
C ASN A 415 -25.73 -6.61 7.72
N ILE A 416 -24.50 -7.11 7.91
CA ILE A 416 -23.73 -6.96 9.15
C ILE A 416 -23.41 -5.48 9.37
N LEU A 417 -23.00 -4.77 8.33
CA LEU A 417 -22.72 -3.35 8.41
C LEU A 417 -23.97 -2.54 8.79
N SER A 418 -25.14 -2.95 8.26
CA SER A 418 -26.43 -2.35 8.59
C SER A 418 -26.86 -2.61 10.04
N GLU A 419 -26.66 -3.83 10.54
CA GLU A 419 -27.06 -4.24 11.90
C GLU A 419 -26.12 -3.68 12.98
N LYS A 420 -24.80 -3.74 12.75
CA LYS A 420 -23.79 -3.35 13.74
C LYS A 420 -23.34 -1.90 13.61
N SER A 421 -23.58 -1.25 12.47
CA SER A 421 -23.03 0.05 12.07
C SER A 421 -21.51 0.09 11.86
N TYR A 422 -20.82 -1.06 11.91
CA TYR A 422 -19.38 -1.14 11.64
C TYR A 422 -18.94 -2.52 11.16
N TRP A 423 -17.78 -2.55 10.49
CA TRP A 423 -16.96 -3.73 10.23
C TRP A 423 -15.54 -3.47 10.71
N ALA A 424 -14.96 -4.39 11.49
CA ALA A 424 -13.59 -4.29 11.98
C ALA A 424 -12.77 -5.49 11.51
N SER A 425 -11.49 -5.26 11.24
CA SER A 425 -10.53 -6.28 10.79
C SER A 425 -9.22 -6.15 11.56
N TYR A 426 -8.64 -7.27 11.96
CA TYR A 426 -7.56 -7.33 12.96
C TYR A 426 -6.79 -8.67 12.92
N ASN A 427 -6.44 -9.14 11.72
CA ASN A 427 -5.58 -10.32 11.51
C ASN A 427 -6.11 -11.64 12.10
N ASN A 428 -7.44 -11.77 12.18
CA ASN A 428 -8.14 -13.01 12.52
C ASN A 428 -9.21 -13.27 11.45
N PRO A 429 -9.26 -14.45 10.83
CA PRO A 429 -10.27 -14.75 9.83
C PRO A 429 -11.70 -14.71 10.40
N TYR A 430 -12.59 -14.04 9.70
CA TYR A 430 -14.03 -13.95 10.01
C TYR A 430 -14.78 -15.20 9.56
N PHE A 431 -14.49 -15.73 8.37
CA PHE A 431 -15.27 -16.86 7.86
C PHE A 431 -14.86 -18.15 8.60
N ASN A 432 -15.81 -18.80 9.26
CA ASN A 432 -15.58 -20.02 10.05
C ASN A 432 -14.79 -21.10 9.28
N PHE A 433 -15.01 -21.25 7.97
CA PHE A 433 -14.25 -22.21 7.16
C PHE A 433 -12.76 -21.81 7.06
N ILE A 434 -12.47 -20.55 6.73
CA ILE A 434 -11.09 -20.05 6.68
C ILE A 434 -10.46 -20.10 8.06
N HIS A 435 -11.15 -19.64 9.10
CA HIS A 435 -10.69 -19.69 10.49
C HIS A 435 -10.31 -21.12 10.93
N ASN A 436 -11.11 -22.12 10.55
CA ASN A 436 -10.83 -23.52 10.84
C ASN A 436 -9.61 -24.04 10.06
N ILE A 437 -9.66 -23.94 8.72
CA ILE A 437 -8.67 -24.58 7.86
C ILE A 437 -7.29 -23.94 7.97
N SER A 438 -7.23 -22.65 8.35
CA SER A 438 -6.01 -21.89 8.62
C SER A 438 -5.30 -22.27 9.91
N GLY A 439 -5.91 -23.10 10.77
CA GLY A 439 -5.34 -23.55 12.04
C GLY A 439 -5.57 -22.61 13.22
N PHE A 440 -6.41 -21.57 13.09
CA PHE A 440 -6.66 -20.63 14.19
C PHE A 440 -7.36 -21.31 15.38
N TYR A 441 -8.26 -22.27 15.18
CA TYR A 441 -8.88 -23.01 16.30
C TYR A 441 -7.86 -23.80 17.14
N ASP A 442 -6.77 -24.29 16.56
CA ASP A 442 -5.73 -24.98 17.32
C ASP A 442 -4.83 -23.99 18.07
N TYR A 443 -4.63 -22.80 17.49
CA TYR A 443 -3.95 -21.70 18.15
C TYR A 443 -4.81 -21.11 19.28
N GLU A 444 -6.13 -21.04 19.15
CA GLU A 444 -7.04 -20.68 20.24
C GLU A 444 -6.90 -21.63 21.43
N LYS A 445 -6.85 -22.95 21.18
CA LYS A 445 -6.64 -23.94 22.25
C LYS A 445 -5.29 -23.77 22.95
N THR A 446 -4.27 -23.31 22.22
CA THR A 446 -2.88 -23.22 22.70
C THR A 446 -2.58 -21.88 23.38
N TYR A 447 -3.06 -20.78 22.81
CA TYR A 447 -2.73 -19.41 23.17
C TYR A 447 -3.93 -18.58 23.64
N GLY A 448 -5.13 -19.16 23.62
CA GLY A 448 -6.37 -18.56 24.13
C GLY A 448 -6.96 -17.50 23.21
N ASP A 449 -7.70 -16.58 23.85
CA ASP A 449 -8.54 -15.55 23.23
C ASP A 449 -7.82 -14.64 22.23
N TRP A 450 -6.49 -14.60 22.23
CA TRP A 450 -5.73 -13.81 21.25
C TRP A 450 -5.95 -14.29 19.81
N PHE A 451 -6.22 -15.58 19.59
CA PHE A 451 -6.54 -16.14 18.27
C PHE A 451 -8.03 -16.35 18.04
N ASN A 452 -8.87 -15.94 19.00
CA ASN A 452 -10.31 -16.00 18.84
C ASN A 452 -10.83 -14.75 18.16
N TYR A 453 -11.63 -14.92 17.11
CA TYR A 453 -12.11 -13.79 16.30
C TYR A 453 -12.85 -12.74 17.12
N ASP A 454 -13.72 -13.15 18.04
CA ASP A 454 -14.52 -12.21 18.83
C ASP A 454 -13.78 -11.73 20.08
N LEU A 455 -12.93 -12.55 20.69
CA LEU A 455 -12.27 -12.26 21.98
C LEU A 455 -10.88 -11.64 21.86
N HIS A 456 -10.32 -11.56 20.66
CA HIS A 456 -9.03 -10.90 20.41
C HIS A 456 -9.01 -9.47 20.99
N PRO A 457 -7.90 -9.00 21.60
CA PRO A 457 -7.81 -7.67 22.19
C PRO A 457 -8.32 -6.52 21.31
N ARG A 458 -7.94 -6.48 20.02
CA ARG A 458 -8.43 -5.45 19.09
C ARG A 458 -9.92 -5.59 18.79
N ALA A 459 -10.45 -6.80 18.69
CA ALA A 459 -11.89 -7.03 18.50
C ALA A 459 -12.68 -6.44 19.67
N GLN A 460 -12.20 -6.66 20.90
CA GLN A 460 -12.81 -6.14 22.12
C GLN A 460 -12.69 -4.62 22.23
N ILE A 461 -11.54 -4.03 21.86
CA ILE A 461 -11.37 -2.57 21.83
C ILE A 461 -12.32 -1.95 20.81
N PHE A 462 -12.38 -2.48 19.58
CA PHE A 462 -13.31 -2.00 18.56
C PHE A 462 -14.76 -2.10 19.05
N LYS A 463 -15.17 -3.26 19.57
CA LYS A 463 -16.52 -3.48 20.11
C LYS A 463 -16.87 -2.48 21.23
N ARG A 464 -15.91 -2.13 22.09
CA ARG A 464 -16.10 -1.16 23.17
C ARG A 464 -16.22 0.28 22.66
N ASP A 465 -15.39 0.66 21.68
CA ASP A 465 -15.12 2.07 21.38
C ASP A 465 -15.65 2.56 20.04
N HIS A 466 -16.02 1.68 19.09
CA HIS A 466 -16.51 2.11 17.77
C HIS A 466 -17.73 3.03 17.84
N GLY A 467 -18.61 2.83 18.84
CA GLY A 467 -19.81 3.67 19.06
C GLY A 467 -19.49 5.10 19.48
N LYS A 468 -18.27 5.38 19.94
CA LYS A 468 -17.80 6.73 20.28
C LYS A 468 -17.39 7.54 19.05
N VAL A 469 -17.21 6.90 17.90
CA VAL A 469 -16.82 7.53 16.64
C VAL A 469 -18.02 8.23 16.00
N ASP A 470 -18.06 9.55 16.13
CA ASP A 470 -19.05 10.44 15.51
C ASP A 470 -18.44 11.57 14.65
N SER A 471 -17.11 11.59 14.53
CA SER A 471 -16.34 12.59 13.77
C SER A 471 -15.01 12.01 13.30
N LEU A 472 -14.44 12.61 12.24
CA LEU A 472 -13.12 12.23 11.70
C LEU A 472 -12.03 12.24 12.77
N ALA A 473 -12.03 13.23 13.67
CA ALA A 473 -11.07 13.32 14.76
C ALA A 473 -11.16 12.13 15.74
N LYS A 474 -12.38 11.67 16.06
CA LYS A 474 -12.57 10.50 16.91
C LYS A 474 -12.24 9.19 16.22
N MET A 475 -12.50 9.09 14.91
CA MET A 475 -12.05 7.96 14.10
C MET A 475 -10.53 7.88 14.10
N TYR A 476 -9.87 8.98 13.75
CA TYR A 476 -8.41 9.12 13.79
C TYR A 476 -7.84 8.71 15.16
N ARG A 477 -8.44 9.23 16.25
CA ARG A 477 -8.02 8.92 17.61
C ARG A 477 -8.13 7.43 17.95
N LEU A 478 -9.23 6.78 17.55
CA LEU A 478 -9.42 5.34 17.77
C LEU A 478 -8.39 4.52 16.96
N MET A 479 -8.14 4.90 15.72
CA MET A 479 -7.17 4.19 14.88
C MET A 479 -5.73 4.38 15.37
N ARG A 480 -5.43 5.49 16.06
CA ARG A 480 -4.15 5.72 16.76
C ARG A 480 -4.09 5.14 18.18
N TYR A 481 -5.14 4.49 18.67
CA TYR A 481 -5.27 4.15 20.08
C TYR A 481 -4.24 3.09 20.54
N ASN A 482 -3.49 3.43 21.60
CA ASN A 482 -2.63 2.49 22.33
C ASN A 482 -2.33 2.99 23.75
N ASP A 483 -3.15 2.60 24.71
CA ASP A 483 -2.95 2.89 26.14
C ASP A 483 -2.61 1.61 26.93
N PHE A 484 -1.68 0.82 26.40
CA PHE A 484 -1.50 -0.60 26.79
C PHE A 484 -1.16 -0.85 28.27
N THR A 485 -0.60 0.14 28.96
CA THR A 485 -0.27 0.01 30.39
C THR A 485 -1.48 0.20 31.31
N HIS A 486 -2.56 0.82 30.81
CA HIS A 486 -3.76 1.13 31.60
C HIS A 486 -5.02 0.43 31.08
N ASP A 487 -5.11 0.11 29.79
CA ASP A 487 -6.26 -0.61 29.22
C ASP A 487 -6.27 -2.08 29.69
N PRO A 488 -7.31 -2.54 30.41
CA PRO A 488 -7.42 -3.94 30.80
C PRO A 488 -7.46 -4.92 29.62
N LEU A 489 -7.88 -4.47 28.43
CA LEU A 489 -7.89 -5.30 27.21
C LEU A 489 -6.49 -5.52 26.62
N SER A 490 -5.50 -4.75 27.07
CA SER A 490 -4.11 -4.91 26.63
C SER A 490 -3.31 -5.91 27.47
N ARG A 491 -3.92 -6.49 28.51
CA ARG A 491 -3.28 -7.47 29.40
C ARG A 491 -2.96 -8.78 28.69
N CYS A 492 -1.87 -9.42 29.09
CA CYS A 492 -1.55 -10.80 28.70
C CYS A 492 -0.99 -11.58 29.90
N ASN A 493 -0.97 -12.92 29.76
CA ASN A 493 -0.22 -13.78 30.68
C ASN A 493 1.27 -13.71 30.36
N CYS A 494 1.87 -12.57 30.69
CA CYS A 494 3.20 -12.14 30.32
C CYS A 494 3.81 -11.32 31.47
N THR A 495 5.11 -11.03 31.39
CA THR A 495 5.80 -10.15 32.36
C THR A 495 6.55 -9.06 31.60
N PRO A 496 6.21 -7.76 31.78
CA PRO A 496 5.07 -7.21 32.53
C PRO A 496 3.69 -7.71 32.03
N PRO A 497 2.59 -7.59 32.81
CA PRO A 497 1.30 -8.22 32.54
C PRO A 497 0.45 -7.54 31.45
N TYR A 498 1.11 -6.92 30.48
CA TYR A 498 0.53 -6.21 29.34
C TYR A 498 1.49 -6.26 28.15
N SER A 499 0.95 -6.08 26.95
CA SER A 499 1.77 -5.90 25.75
C SER A 499 1.25 -4.75 24.93
N ALA A 500 2.18 -3.92 24.44
CA ALA A 500 1.93 -2.83 23.51
C ALA A 500 1.49 -3.32 22.11
N GLU A 501 1.52 -4.63 21.85
CA GLU A 501 0.90 -5.30 20.69
C GLU A 501 -0.63 -5.29 20.80
N ASN A 502 -1.18 -5.35 22.02
CA ASN A 502 -2.62 -5.50 22.26
C ASN A 502 -3.34 -4.14 22.24
N ALA A 503 -3.27 -3.45 21.11
CA ALA A 503 -3.85 -2.12 20.88
C ALA A 503 -4.29 -1.99 19.41
N ILE A 504 -5.02 -0.93 19.02
CA ILE A 504 -5.40 -0.71 17.61
C ILE A 504 -4.18 -0.31 16.76
N SER A 505 -3.27 0.48 17.33
CA SER A 505 -1.98 0.84 16.73
C SER A 505 -0.83 0.36 17.63
N ALA A 506 -0.31 -0.84 17.39
CA ALA A 506 0.73 -1.45 18.22
C ALA A 506 2.01 -0.60 18.37
N ARG A 507 2.75 -0.81 19.46
CA ARG A 507 4.00 -0.13 19.82
C ARG A 507 5.00 -1.09 20.46
N ASN A 508 5.39 -2.15 19.76
CA ASN A 508 6.17 -3.22 20.38
C ASN A 508 7.57 -2.79 20.80
N ASP A 509 8.05 -1.65 20.31
CA ASP A 509 9.27 -1.01 20.79
C ASP A 509 9.20 -0.57 22.26
N LEU A 510 7.99 -0.47 22.82
CA LEU A 510 7.73 -0.13 24.23
C LEU A 510 7.58 -1.36 25.13
N ASN A 511 7.55 -2.56 24.57
CA ASN A 511 7.58 -3.79 25.37
C ASN A 511 8.96 -3.96 26.01
N GLU A 512 9.02 -4.53 27.22
CA GLU A 512 10.28 -4.79 27.89
C GLU A 512 11.12 -5.80 27.08
N PHE A 513 12.36 -5.41 26.73
CA PHE A 513 13.27 -6.23 25.91
C PHE A 513 13.53 -7.61 26.54
N ASN A 514 13.69 -7.66 27.86
CA ASN A 514 13.89 -8.88 28.64
C ASN A 514 12.57 -9.41 29.27
N GLY A 515 11.42 -8.95 28.78
CA GLY A 515 10.12 -9.44 29.23
C GLY A 515 9.89 -10.90 28.85
N THR A 516 8.94 -11.54 29.53
CA THR A 516 8.52 -12.92 29.23
C THR A 516 7.16 -12.88 28.55
N TYR A 517 7.08 -13.40 27.32
CA TYR A 517 5.88 -13.38 26.49
C TYR A 517 5.55 -14.79 26.01
N PRO A 518 4.26 -15.15 25.88
CA PRO A 518 3.87 -16.51 25.51
C PRO A 518 4.18 -16.86 24.04
N PHE A 519 4.30 -15.86 23.17
CA PHE A 519 4.70 -16.03 21.77
C PHE A 519 5.30 -14.72 21.20
N PRO A 520 6.08 -14.79 20.10
CA PRO A 520 6.90 -13.66 19.63
C PRO A 520 6.16 -12.38 19.24
N ALA A 521 4.88 -12.45 18.86
CA ALA A 521 4.13 -11.25 18.45
C ALA A 521 3.99 -10.25 19.62
N LEU A 522 3.84 -10.75 20.85
CA LEU A 522 3.65 -9.93 22.04
C LEU A 522 4.95 -9.34 22.59
N SER A 523 6.13 -9.73 22.08
CA SER A 523 7.41 -9.32 22.62
C SER A 523 7.90 -7.97 22.09
N TYR A 524 9.06 -7.52 22.60
CA TYR A 524 9.78 -6.40 22.02
C TYR A 524 10.10 -6.67 20.55
N ARG A 525 9.74 -5.72 19.69
CA ARG A 525 10.07 -5.69 18.25
C ARG A 525 10.11 -4.24 17.81
N LEU A 526 10.99 -3.90 16.86
CA LEU A 526 10.89 -2.62 16.13
C LEU A 526 9.82 -2.73 15.05
N HIS A 527 8.59 -2.92 15.50
CA HIS A 527 7.39 -3.24 14.73
C HIS A 527 6.17 -2.70 15.49
N GLY A 528 5.13 -2.31 14.76
CA GLY A 528 3.90 -1.78 15.31
C GLY A 528 3.17 -0.96 14.26
N GLY A 529 2.15 -0.20 14.67
CA GLY A 529 1.46 0.72 13.77
C GLY A 529 2.43 1.74 13.18
N THR A 530 2.51 1.85 11.85
CA THR A 530 3.45 2.74 11.15
C THR A 530 2.77 3.90 10.44
N ASP A 531 1.44 3.90 10.36
CA ASP A 531 0.64 4.98 9.80
C ASP A 531 -0.84 4.87 10.21
N VAL A 532 -1.65 5.84 9.79
CA VAL A 532 -3.12 5.69 9.65
C VAL A 532 -3.51 6.33 8.34
N LYS A 533 -4.41 5.68 7.58
CA LYS A 533 -5.12 6.26 6.44
C LYS A 533 -6.61 6.27 6.73
N LEU A 534 -7.31 7.36 6.42
CA LEU A 534 -8.71 7.58 6.74
C LEU A 534 -9.40 8.35 5.62
N VAL A 535 -10.52 7.84 5.14
CA VAL A 535 -11.44 8.55 4.25
C VAL A 535 -12.82 8.61 4.86
N ASN A 536 -13.56 9.65 4.51
CA ASN A 536 -15.02 9.65 4.59
C ASN A 536 -15.61 9.52 3.17
N TRP A 537 -16.94 9.52 3.06
CA TRP A 537 -17.60 9.41 1.76
C TRP A 537 -17.12 10.49 0.78
N ALA A 538 -17.11 11.75 1.20
CA ALA A 538 -16.71 12.87 0.34
C ALA A 538 -15.25 12.71 -0.15
N MET A 539 -14.32 12.40 0.75
CA MET A 539 -12.91 12.19 0.42
C MET A 539 -12.70 11.03 -0.56
N ALA A 540 -13.38 9.90 -0.34
CA ALA A 540 -13.28 8.73 -1.23
C ALA A 540 -13.78 9.06 -2.65
N THR A 541 -14.85 9.85 -2.78
CA THR A 541 -15.38 10.28 -4.08
C THR A 541 -14.54 11.36 -4.77
N SER A 542 -13.64 12.04 -4.04
CA SER A 542 -12.83 13.14 -4.56
C SER A 542 -11.33 12.85 -4.61
N ALA A 543 -10.92 11.57 -4.61
CA ALA A 543 -9.53 11.14 -4.59
C ALA A 543 -8.71 11.88 -3.52
N SER A 544 -9.17 11.81 -2.28
CA SER A 544 -8.54 12.45 -1.13
C SER A 544 -8.48 11.49 0.06
N MET A 545 -7.56 11.73 0.99
CA MET A 545 -7.47 10.97 2.25
C MET A 545 -6.83 11.79 3.36
N ILE A 546 -7.18 11.48 4.60
CA ILE A 546 -6.38 11.86 5.76
C ILE A 546 -5.33 10.77 5.98
N ALA A 547 -4.08 11.15 6.16
CA ALA A 547 -3.02 10.22 6.52
C ALA A 547 -2.03 10.79 7.55
N VAL A 548 -1.51 9.94 8.43
CA VAL A 548 -0.38 10.26 9.32
C VAL A 548 0.67 9.17 9.20
N SER A 549 1.94 9.55 9.24
CA SER A 549 3.07 8.62 9.19
C SER A 549 3.73 8.49 10.56
N GLY A 550 4.22 7.30 10.86
CA GLY A 550 4.94 6.95 12.07
C GLY A 550 4.10 6.36 13.19
N PRO A 551 4.75 5.80 14.22
CA PRO A 551 4.06 5.14 15.33
C PRO A 551 3.18 6.07 16.15
N THR A 552 2.18 5.50 16.82
CA THR A 552 1.31 6.28 17.71
C THR A 552 2.06 6.93 18.84
N TYR A 553 1.72 8.19 19.13
CA TYR A 553 2.28 8.98 20.22
C TYR A 553 1.19 9.71 21.01
N ASP A 554 -0.07 9.31 20.83
CA ASP A 554 -1.22 9.99 21.42
C ASP A 554 -1.31 9.70 22.94
N ASP A 555 -1.10 8.44 23.32
CA ASP A 555 -1.18 7.92 24.70
C ASP A 555 0.21 7.54 25.26
N VAL A 556 1.19 7.45 24.39
CA VAL A 556 2.53 6.91 24.68
C VAL A 556 3.61 7.83 24.16
N SER A 557 4.84 7.68 24.65
CA SER A 557 5.94 8.53 24.22
C SER A 557 6.23 8.38 22.72
N PRO A 558 6.52 9.48 21.99
CA PRO A 558 6.92 9.42 20.59
C PRO A 558 8.13 8.52 20.36
N PHE A 559 8.08 7.76 19.27
CA PHE A 559 9.20 6.92 18.84
C PHE A 559 10.39 7.79 18.40
N GLN A 560 11.60 7.38 18.79
CA GLN A 560 12.84 8.06 18.45
C GLN A 560 14.00 7.07 18.33
N TRP A 561 14.62 6.96 17.15
CA TRP A 561 15.68 5.99 16.86
C TRP A 561 16.87 6.11 17.82
N SER A 562 17.36 7.33 18.08
CA SER A 562 18.47 7.59 18.99
C SER A 562 18.22 7.21 20.46
N ARG A 563 16.98 6.89 20.84
CA ARG A 563 16.59 6.52 22.21
C ARG A 563 16.32 5.04 22.40
N ILE A 564 16.38 4.24 21.33
CA ILE A 564 16.09 2.80 21.39
C ILE A 564 17.15 2.06 22.20
N LYS A 565 16.69 1.08 22.99
CA LYS A 565 17.51 0.20 23.81
C LYS A 565 17.09 -1.26 23.56
N PRO A 566 17.99 -2.14 23.10
CA PRO A 566 19.40 -1.89 22.76
C PRO A 566 19.56 -0.95 21.54
N PRO A 567 20.67 -0.20 21.43
CA PRO A 567 20.88 0.72 20.31
C PRO A 567 20.85 0.00 18.96
N VAL A 568 20.16 0.61 18.00
CA VAL A 568 20.10 0.15 16.61
C VAL A 568 20.48 1.29 15.68
N PRO A 569 21.19 1.03 14.57
CA PRO A 569 21.48 2.06 13.58
C PRO A 569 20.19 2.63 12.99
N LYS A 570 20.07 3.97 12.98
CA LYS A 570 18.97 4.65 12.32
C LYS A 570 18.95 4.26 10.83
N PRO A 571 17.81 3.82 10.26
CA PRO A 571 17.71 3.54 8.84
C PRO A 571 17.97 4.79 7.98
N LEU A 572 18.41 4.58 6.73
CA LEU A 572 18.74 5.65 5.79
C LEU A 572 17.51 6.53 5.53
N MET A 573 17.72 7.85 5.46
CA MET A 573 16.69 8.86 5.24
C MET A 573 15.54 8.87 6.26
N HIS A 574 15.64 8.13 7.37
CA HIS A 574 14.64 8.22 8.43
C HIS A 574 14.86 9.49 9.27
N PRO A 575 13.79 10.23 9.58
CA PRO A 575 13.76 11.17 10.69
C PRO A 575 14.17 10.45 11.99
N ASP A 576 14.90 11.14 12.88
CA ASP A 576 15.27 10.53 14.16
C ASP A 576 14.05 10.35 15.06
N LYS A 577 13.21 11.38 15.16
CA LYS A 577 11.99 11.41 15.99
C LYS A 577 10.76 11.47 15.11
N TRP A 578 9.79 10.60 15.39
CA TRP A 578 8.57 10.44 14.59
C TRP A 578 7.40 11.15 15.28
N ILE A 579 7.24 12.44 14.96
CA ILE A 579 6.10 13.27 15.36
C ILE A 579 5.67 14.02 14.10
N PHE A 580 4.69 13.48 13.39
CA PHE A 580 4.14 14.07 12.18
C PHE A 580 2.67 14.41 12.38
N PRO A 581 2.20 15.58 11.93
CA PRO A 581 0.78 15.90 11.98
C PRO A 581 0.00 14.98 11.03
N PRO A 582 -1.29 14.71 11.29
CA PRO A 582 -2.16 14.18 10.27
C PRO A 582 -2.26 15.18 9.11
N LEU A 583 -2.33 14.66 7.89
CA LEU A 583 -2.36 15.41 6.66
C LEU A 583 -3.66 15.14 5.93
N LEU A 584 -4.36 16.18 5.50
CA LEU A 584 -5.34 16.07 4.42
C LEU A 584 -4.59 16.09 3.09
N ILE A 585 -4.57 14.95 2.42
CA ILE A 585 -3.98 14.72 1.11
C ILE A 585 -5.12 14.80 0.08
N GLN A 586 -5.07 15.79 -0.81
CA GLN A 586 -6.08 15.95 -1.85
C GLN A 586 -5.43 15.99 -3.21
N LEU A 587 -6.04 15.34 -4.18
CA LEU A 587 -5.66 15.53 -5.57
C LEU A 587 -6.40 16.74 -6.17
N LYS A 588 -5.66 17.61 -6.86
CA LYS A 588 -6.22 18.75 -7.61
C LYS A 588 -5.84 18.66 -9.07
N TYR A 589 -6.75 19.13 -9.94
CA TYR A 589 -6.59 19.15 -11.40
C TYR A 589 -6.77 20.59 -11.94
N PRO A 590 -5.80 21.52 -11.79
CA PRO A 590 -5.84 22.74 -12.57
C PRO A 590 -5.50 22.40 -14.03
N GLY A 591 -6.54 22.18 -14.84
CA GLY A 591 -6.39 21.67 -16.20
C GLY A 591 -6.20 20.16 -16.22
N SER A 592 -5.20 19.67 -16.95
CA SER A 592 -4.96 18.23 -17.18
C SER A 592 -3.88 17.61 -16.29
N ILE A 593 -3.25 18.39 -15.40
CA ILE A 593 -2.13 17.93 -14.55
C ILE A 593 -2.63 17.64 -13.13
N PRO A 594 -2.62 16.37 -12.69
CA PRO A 594 -2.91 16.02 -11.30
C PRO A 594 -1.73 16.37 -10.39
N TYR A 595 -1.97 17.11 -9.30
CA TYR A 595 -0.99 17.28 -8.23
C TYR A 595 -1.62 17.15 -6.83
N PHE A 596 -0.76 16.86 -5.85
CA PHE A 596 -1.15 16.79 -4.45
C PHE A 596 -1.21 18.16 -3.77
N SER A 597 -2.37 18.50 -3.23
CA SER A 597 -2.57 19.61 -2.29
C SER A 597 -2.56 19.02 -0.87
N ILE A 598 -1.56 19.41 -0.08
CA ILE A 598 -1.31 18.83 1.25
C ILE A 598 -1.56 19.87 2.34
N GLN A 599 -2.41 19.53 3.30
CA GLN A 599 -2.71 20.41 4.43
C GLN A 599 -2.53 19.65 5.74
N PRO A 600 -1.59 20.04 6.61
CA PRO A 600 -1.59 19.56 7.98
C PRO A 600 -2.90 19.96 8.66
N ILE A 601 -3.53 19.01 9.34
CA ILE A 601 -4.76 19.22 10.10
C ILE A 601 -4.49 18.99 11.59
N ASN A 602 -5.18 19.75 12.44
CA ASN A 602 -5.02 19.71 13.90
C ASN A 602 -6.08 18.83 14.56
#